data_AF-A0A7W0ZMM0-F1
#
_entry.id   AF-A0A7W0ZMM0-F1
#
_cell.length_a   1.000
_cell.length_b   1.000
_cell.length_c   1.000
_cell.angle_alpha   90.00
_cell.angle_beta   90.00
_cell.angle_gamma   90.00
#
_symmetry.space_group_name_H-M   'P 1'
#
loop_
_entity.id
_entity.type
_entity.pdbx_description
1 polymer ?
#
loop_
_entity_poly.entity_id
_entity_poly.type
_entity_poly.pdbx_seq_one_letter_code
_entity_poly.pdbx_strand_id
1 'polypeptide(L)' 'MNSRLIDALAVIGGVLFGVLAIWQFLLFVTFKDAQGYPDLWGGINYLWLSIGAAVVGCACAAGYILRHNTVEEIHISK' A
#
# COMPACT_ATOMS: atom_id res chain seq x y z
N MET A 1 19.08 -6.41 -13.91
CA MET A 1 18.65 -5.47 -12.83
C MET A 1 19.06 -6.08 -11.50
N ASN A 2 19.68 -5.32 -10.60
CA ASN A 2 20.30 -5.87 -9.39
C ASN A 2 19.24 -6.33 -8.38
N SER A 3 19.27 -7.59 -7.95
CA SER A 3 18.20 -8.18 -7.10
C SER A 3 17.92 -7.36 -5.85
N ARG A 4 18.97 -6.84 -5.20
CA ARG A 4 18.84 -6.03 -3.99
C ARG A 4 18.18 -4.68 -4.22
N LEU A 5 18.33 -4.10 -5.41
CA LEU A 5 17.67 -2.84 -5.76
C LEU A 5 16.16 -3.04 -5.91
N ILE A 6 15.73 -4.15 -6.51
CA ILE A 6 14.31 -4.47 -6.67
C ILE A 6 13.65 -4.66 -5.30
N ASP A 7 14.32 -5.37 -4.40
CA ASP A 7 13.82 -5.59 -3.05
C ASP A 7 13.74 -4.28 -2.25
N ALA A 8 14.77 -3.43 -2.34
CA ALA A 8 14.75 -2.12 -1.71
C ALA A 8 13.61 -1.25 -2.25
N LEU A 9 13.39 -1.25 -3.58
CA LEU A 9 12.28 -0.52 -4.19
C LEU A 9 10.91 -1.07 -3.77
N ALA A 10 10.77 -2.39 -3.64
CA ALA A 10 9.52 -3.01 -3.19
C ALA A 10 9.21 -2.63 -1.74
N VAL A 11 10.20 -2.66 -0.84
CA VAL A 11 10.01 -2.27 0.57
C VAL A 11 9.71 -0.77 0.69
N ILE A 12 10.53 0.08 0.05
CA ILE A 12 10.35 1.55 0.10
C ILE A 12 9.00 1.93 -0.52
N GLY A 13 8.66 1.36 -1.67
CA GLY A 13 7.37 1.55 -2.33
C GLY A 13 6.21 1.11 -1.43
N GLY A 14 6.29 -0.10 -0.87
CA GLY A 14 5.27 -0.64 0.03
C GLY A 14 5.01 0.27 1.24
N VAL A 15 6.06 0.76 1.89
CA VAL A 15 5.95 1.67 3.04
C VAL A 15 5.36 3.02 2.60
N LEU A 16 5.84 3.61 1.51
CA LEU A 16 5.33 4.89 1.01
C LEU A 16 3.84 4.82 0.67
N PHE A 17 3.42 3.77 -0.05
CA PHE A 17 2.02 3.57 -0.39
C PHE A 17 1.16 3.23 0.83
N GLY A 18 1.71 2.53 1.83
CA GLY A 18 1.04 2.32 3.13
C GLY A 18 0.79 3.63 3.88
N VAL A 19 1.80 4.51 3.96
CA VAL A 19 1.65 5.83 4.59
C VAL A 19 0.64 6.70 3.83
N LEU A 20 0.70 6.70 2.49
CA LEU A 20 -0.27 7.42 1.66
C LEU A 20 -1.69 6.90 1.87
N ALA A 21 -1.89 5.59 1.96
CA ALA A 21 -3.20 5.00 2.24
C ALA A 21 -3.76 5.51 3.58
N ILE A 22 -2.96 5.44 4.65
CA ILE A 22 -3.36 5.93 5.98
C ILE A 22 -3.70 7.42 5.93
N TRP A 23 -2.85 8.23 5.29
CA TRP A 23 -3.07 9.67 5.18
C TRP A 23 -4.38 10.01 4.47
N GLN A 24 -4.65 9.37 3.33
CA GLN A 24 -5.88 9.59 2.58
C GLN A 24 -7.12 9.10 3.33
N PHE A 25 -7.00 7.98 4.06
CA PHE A 25 -8.07 7.51 4.92
C PHE A 25 -8.38 8.50 6.04
N LEU A 26 -7.36 9.11 6.66
CA LEU A 26 -7.55 10.13 7.69
C LEU A 26 -8.27 11.37 7.13
N LEU A 27 -7.92 11.82 5.93
CA LEU A 27 -8.63 12.91 5.27
C LEU A 27 -10.09 12.57 4.98
N PHE A 28 -10.38 11.32 4.58
CA PHE A 28 -11.74 10.85 4.38
C PHE A 28 -12.57 10.86 5.67
N VAL A 29 -12.07 10.23 6.74
CA VAL A 29 -12.85 10.12 8.00
C VAL A 29 -13.00 11.43 8.75
N THR A 30 -12.12 12.40 8.49
CA THR A 30 -12.20 13.75 9.06
C THR A 30 -12.90 14.76 8.15
N PHE A 31 -13.35 14.34 6.96
CA PHE A 31 -13.99 15.23 6.00
C PHE A 31 -15.33 15.73 6.54
N LYS A 32 -15.51 17.05 6.47
CA LYS A 32 -16.70 17.76 6.91
C LYS A 32 -17.15 18.74 5.84
N ASP A 33 -18.46 18.93 5.74
CA ASP A 33 -19.04 19.96 4.89
C ASP A 33 -18.78 21.38 5.43
N ALA A 34 -19.22 22.39 4.69
CA ALA A 34 -19.08 23.80 5.08
C ALA A 34 -19.81 24.17 6.38
N GLN A 35 -20.73 23.33 6.84
CA GLN A 35 -21.50 23.49 8.07
C GLN A 35 -20.88 22.69 9.24
N GLY A 36 -19.80 21.95 8.99
CA GLY A 36 -19.07 21.17 9.98
C GLY A 36 -19.63 19.77 10.22
N TYR A 37 -20.64 19.34 9.46
CA TYR A 37 -21.18 17.98 9.54
C TYR A 37 -20.30 17.00 8.78
N PRO A 38 -20.15 15.75 9.25
CA PRO A 38 -19.47 14.71 8.50
C PRO A 38 -20.13 14.47 7.14
N ASP A 39 -19.35 14.61 6.06
CA ASP A 39 -19.83 14.39 4.68
C ASP A 39 -19.00 13.30 3.98
N LEU A 40 -19.52 12.08 4.02
CA LEU A 40 -18.89 10.91 3.41
C LEU A 40 -18.86 11.01 1.88
N TRP A 41 -19.82 11.72 1.27
CA TRP A 41 -19.90 11.82 -0.19
C TRP A 41 -18.91 12.85 -0.73
N GLY A 42 -18.79 14.01 -0.07
CA GLY A 42 -17.78 15.02 -0.42
C GLY A 42 -16.35 14.53 -0.29
N GLY A 43 -16.08 13.64 0.68
CA GLY A 43 -14.77 13.05 0.92
C GLY A 43 -14.42 11.82 0.05
N ILE A 44 -15.34 11.31 -0.79
CA ILE A 44 -15.21 9.97 -1.38
C ILE A 44 -13.97 9.78 -2.27
N ASN A 45 -13.44 10.85 -2.84
CA ASN A 45 -12.18 10.81 -3.61
C ASN A 45 -11.00 10.39 -2.73
N TYR A 46 -10.95 10.84 -1.47
CA TYR A 46 -9.91 10.44 -0.52
C TYR A 46 -10.01 8.95 -0.19
N LEU A 47 -11.23 8.40 -0.11
CA LEU A 47 -11.42 6.96 0.08
C LEU A 47 -10.88 6.15 -1.10
N TRP A 48 -11.19 6.55 -2.34
CA TRP A 48 -10.67 5.85 -3.52
C TRP A 48 -9.15 5.94 -3.64
N LEU A 49 -8.56 7.09 -3.32
CA LEU A 49 -7.10 7.23 -3.25
C LEU A 49 -6.48 6.36 -2.17
N SER A 50 -7.12 6.27 -1.00
CA SER A 50 -6.69 5.38 0.09
C SER A 50 -6.71 3.91 -0.34
N ILE A 51 -7.80 3.47 -0.97
CA ILE A 51 -7.94 2.09 -1.45
C ILE A 51 -6.88 1.79 -2.52
N GLY A 52 -6.71 2.69 -3.50
CA GLY A 52 -5.71 2.54 -4.56
C GLY A 52 -4.30 2.43 -3.99
N ALA A 53 -3.93 3.30 -3.05
CA ALA A 53 -2.65 3.25 -2.38
C ALA A 53 -2.46 1.96 -1.57
N ALA A 54 -3.48 1.50 -0.84
CA ALA A 54 -3.42 0.26 -0.09
C ALA A 54 -3.19 -0.96 -1.01
N VAL A 55 -3.88 -1.03 -2.14
CA VAL A 55 -3.71 -2.11 -3.14
C VAL A 55 -2.28 -2.12 -3.69
N VAL A 56 -1.72 -0.97 -4.03
CA VAL A 56 -0.33 -0.88 -4.51
C VAL A 56 0.66 -1.30 -3.42
N GLY A 57 0.46 -0.86 -2.18
CA GLY A 57 1.29 -1.27 -1.04
C GLY A 57 1.27 -2.79 -0.82
N CYS A 58 0.09 -3.40 -0.88
CA CYS A 58 -0.08 -4.85 -0.79
C CYS A 58 0.60 -5.57 -1.97
N ALA A 59 0.51 -5.04 -3.19
CA ALA A 59 1.19 -5.62 -4.35
C ALA A 59 2.72 -5.59 -4.20
N CYS A 60 3.28 -4.51 -3.66
CA CYS A 60 4.71 -4.43 -3.34
C CYS A 60 5.13 -5.49 -2.32
N ALA A 61 4.35 -5.66 -1.24
CA ALA A 61 4.61 -6.67 -0.22
C ALA A 61 4.50 -8.10 -0.77
N ALA A 62 3.45 -8.38 -1.54
CA ALA A 62 3.26 -9.68 -2.20
C ALA A 62 4.41 -9.99 -3.17
N GLY A 63 4.83 -9.00 -3.97
CA GLY A 63 5.96 -9.14 -4.88
C GLY A 63 7.27 -9.45 -4.14
N TYR A 64 7.51 -8.80 -3.01
CA TYR A 64 8.68 -9.07 -2.16
C TYR A 64 8.67 -10.50 -1.59
N ILE A 65 7.52 -10.94 -1.04
CA ILE A 65 7.37 -12.27 -0.43
C ILE A 65 7.48 -13.37 -1.49
N LEU A 66 6.75 -13.26 -2.60
CA LEU A 66 6.77 -14.27 -3.67
C LEU A 66 8.18 -14.47 -4.23
N ARG A 67 8.95 -13.38 -4.32
CA ARG A 67 10.33 -13.40 -4.81
C ARG A 67 11.31 -14.06 -3.84
N HIS A 68 11.06 -13.98 -2.53
CA HIS A 68 11.91 -14.63 -1.52
C HIS A 68 11.50 -16.09 -1.28
N ASN A 69 10.20 -16.40 -1.28
CA ASN A 69 9.71 -17.78 -1.14
C ASN A 69 10.17 -18.70 -2.29
N THR A 70 10.27 -18.19 -3.52
CA THR A 70 10.80 -18.97 -4.65
C THR A 70 12.28 -19.30 -4.53
N VAL A 71 13.03 -18.63 -3.66
CA VAL A 71 14.46 -18.89 -3.43
C VAL A 71 14.67 -19.93 -2.32
N GLU A 72 13.72 -20.08 -1.39
CA GLU A 72 13.84 -21.04 -0.28
C GLU A 72 13.46 -22.49 -0.64
N GLU A 73 12.62 -22.72 -1.68
CA GLU A 73 12.09 -24.06 -2.01
C GLU A 73 13.08 -25.04 -2.72
N ILE A 74 14.36 -24.70 -2.94
CA ILE A 74 15.34 -25.61 -3.59
C ILE A 74 16.21 -26.38 -2.59
N HIS A 75 15.73 -26.61 -1.36
CA HIS A 75 16.48 -27.39 -0.34
C HIS A 75 15.75 -28.63 0.19
N ILE A 76 14.67 -29.10 -0.46
CA ILE A 76 14.28 -30.51 -0.29
C ILE A 76 15.31 -31.36 -1.03
N SER A 77 16.37 -31.67 -0.28
CA SER A 77 17.33 -32.73 -0.52
C SER A 77 16.62 -33.99 -0.98
N LYS A 78 17.28 -34.62 -1.95
CA LYS A 78 17.31 -36.04 -2.26
C LYS A 78 17.03 -36.95 -1.06
#